data_AF-A0A1W2H7A6-F1
#
_entry.id   AF-A0A1W2H7A6-F1
#
_cell.length_a   1.000
_cell.length_b   1.000
_cell.length_c   1.000
_cell.angle_alpha   90.00
_cell.angle_beta   90.00
_cell.angle_gamma   90.00
#
_symmetry.space_group_name_H-M   'P 1'
#
loop_
_entity.id
_entity.type
_entity.pdbx_description
1 polymer ?
#
loop_
_entity_poly.entity_id
_entity_poly.type
_entity_poly.pdbx_seq_one_letter_code
_entity_poly.pdbx_strand_id
1 'polypeptide(L)'
;MKKLGISKMKNKFNKFWQWFDKEDDQRRSHYISSNPTYKESEKIFYLHLENIKVGELTYSNNKWCFKYAHDFKSNSEDLNLIVGFPDVEKVYCSQELWPFFKIRIPGLKQPKVKEILKKENIEVTNDVKLLERFGKRTISNPYELETSL
;
A
#
# COMPACT_ATOMS: atom_id res chain seq x y z
N MET A 1 -4.95 38.16 -24.21
CA MET A 1 -5.62 36.87 -23.96
C MET A 1 -4.83 35.75 -24.64
N LYS A 2 -4.21 34.84 -23.89
CA LYS A 2 -3.71 33.55 -24.40
C LYS A 2 -4.01 32.48 -23.34
N LYS A 3 -4.94 31.58 -23.64
CA LYS A 3 -5.20 30.37 -22.85
C LYS A 3 -4.15 29.34 -23.24
N LEU A 4 -3.31 28.91 -22.30
CA LEU A 4 -2.44 27.75 -22.49
C LEU A 4 -3.21 26.51 -22.03
N GLY A 5 -3.47 25.60 -22.96
CA GLY A 5 -4.23 24.38 -22.74
C GLY A 5 -3.49 23.39 -21.86
N ILE A 6 -4.16 22.95 -20.80
CA ILE A 6 -3.71 21.85 -19.94
C ILE A 6 -3.97 20.56 -20.72
N SER A 7 -2.90 19.89 -21.15
CA SER A 7 -2.96 18.61 -21.84
C SER A 7 -3.32 17.49 -20.87
N LYS A 8 -4.31 16.69 -21.26
CA LYS A 8 -4.88 15.55 -20.52
C LYS A 8 -3.86 14.42 -20.41
N MET A 9 -3.40 14.09 -19.21
CA MET A 9 -2.76 12.80 -18.93
C MET A 9 -3.83 11.81 -18.47
N LYS A 10 -4.24 10.90 -19.36
CA LYS A 10 -5.20 9.83 -19.06
C LYS A 10 -4.46 8.66 -18.41
N ASN A 11 -4.97 8.24 -17.25
CA ASN A 11 -4.47 7.16 -16.39
C ASN A 11 -4.15 5.85 -17.14
N LYS A 12 -2.87 5.48 -17.13
CA LYS A 12 -2.33 4.18 -17.61
C LYS A 12 -2.42 3.07 -16.55
N PHE A 13 -2.84 3.42 -15.33
CA PHE A 13 -2.96 2.52 -14.17
C PHE A 13 -4.02 1.40 -14.34
N ASN A 14 -5.11 1.67 -15.07
CA ASN A 14 -6.21 0.71 -15.19
C ASN A 14 -5.86 -0.53 -16.04
N LYS A 15 -4.81 -0.46 -16.87
CA LYS A 15 -4.35 -1.60 -17.68
C LYS A 15 -3.44 -2.55 -16.90
N PHE A 16 -2.76 -2.05 -15.88
CA PHE A 16 -1.84 -2.85 -15.06
C PHE A 16 -2.64 -3.84 -14.20
N TRP A 17 -3.70 -3.37 -13.54
CA TRP A 17 -4.62 -4.22 -12.77
C TRP A 17 -5.22 -5.38 -13.59
N GLN A 18 -5.58 -5.14 -14.85
CA GLN A 18 -6.09 -6.20 -15.75
C GLN A 18 -5.06 -7.26 -16.14
N TRP A 19 -3.76 -7.02 -15.93
CA TRP A 19 -2.71 -8.00 -16.20
C TRP A 19 -2.42 -8.86 -14.96
N PHE A 20 -2.51 -8.30 -13.73
CA PHE A 20 -2.41 -9.08 -12.48
C PHE A 20 -3.60 -10.02 -12.25
N ASP A 21 -4.81 -9.62 -12.66
CA ASP A 21 -5.99 -10.48 -12.54
C ASP A 21 -5.89 -11.76 -13.40
N LYS A 22 -4.98 -11.80 -14.39
CA LYS A 22 -4.88 -12.91 -15.35
C LYS A 22 -3.95 -14.04 -14.94
N GLU A 23 -3.16 -13.90 -13.87
CA GLU A 23 -2.18 -14.93 -13.47
C GLU A 23 -2.72 -15.98 -12.49
N ASP A 24 -3.89 -15.77 -11.86
CA ASP A 24 -4.39 -16.63 -10.77
C ASP A 24 -5.66 -17.47 -11.12
N ASP A 25 -6.01 -17.64 -12.40
CA ASP A 25 -7.28 -18.29 -12.83
C ASP A 25 -7.23 -19.85 -12.90
N GLN A 26 -6.18 -20.51 -12.38
CA GLN A 26 -6.09 -21.98 -12.42
C GLN A 26 -6.13 -22.69 -11.06
N ARG A 27 -6.32 -22.01 -9.93
CA ARG A 27 -6.29 -22.67 -8.61
C ARG A 27 -7.28 -22.14 -7.56
N ARG A 28 -8.58 -22.07 -7.88
CA ARG A 28 -9.61 -21.98 -6.81
C ARG A 28 -11.00 -22.43 -7.29
N SER A 29 -11.22 -23.74 -7.30
CA SER A 29 -12.58 -24.28 -7.22
C SER A 29 -13.04 -24.33 -5.75
N HIS A 30 -14.25 -23.82 -5.50
CA HIS A 30 -15.11 -24.08 -4.34
C HIS A 30 -14.65 -23.64 -2.94
N TYR A 31 -15.05 -22.43 -2.56
CA TYR A 31 -15.75 -22.16 -1.29
C TYR A 31 -16.62 -20.90 -1.49
N ILE A 32 -17.93 -21.10 -1.65
CA ILE A 32 -18.91 -20.00 -1.62
C ILE A 32 -19.33 -19.84 -0.16
N SER A 33 -18.95 -18.73 0.48
CA SER A 33 -19.57 -18.27 1.73
C SER A 33 -20.26 -16.95 1.44
N SER A 34 -21.59 -16.97 1.51
CA SER A 34 -22.48 -15.83 1.36
C SER A 34 -22.36 -14.91 2.57
N ASN A 35 -21.63 -13.81 2.42
CA ASN A 35 -21.75 -12.62 3.27
C ASN A 35 -21.69 -11.38 2.36
N PRO A 36 -22.43 -10.30 2.68
CA PRO A 36 -22.63 -9.18 1.79
C PRO A 36 -21.28 -8.58 1.39
N THR A 37 -20.99 -8.59 0.10
CA THR A 37 -19.73 -8.11 -0.49
C THR A 37 -19.62 -6.60 -0.29
N TYR A 38 -19.13 -6.18 0.86
CA TYR A 38 -18.38 -4.93 0.94
C TYR A 38 -17.20 -5.11 0.01
N LYS A 39 -17.29 -4.55 -1.18
CA LYS A 39 -16.16 -4.45 -2.09
C LYS A 39 -15.17 -3.52 -1.39
N GLU A 40 -14.27 -4.11 -0.60
CA GLU A 40 -13.29 -3.37 0.18
C GLU A 40 -12.57 -2.46 -0.81
N SER A 41 -12.72 -1.15 -0.60
CA SER A 41 -12.25 -0.17 -1.57
C SER A 41 -10.75 -0.28 -1.69
N GLU A 42 -10.25 -0.18 -2.91
CA GLU A 42 -8.82 -0.14 -3.17
C GLU A 42 -8.18 0.95 -2.29
N LYS A 43 -7.13 0.58 -1.56
CA LYS A 43 -6.35 1.50 -0.74
C LYS A 43 -4.94 1.59 -1.24
N ILE A 44 -4.43 2.82 -1.28
CA ILE A 44 -3.11 3.14 -1.80
C ILE A 44 -2.37 3.97 -0.76
N PHE A 45 -1.15 3.54 -0.47
CA PHE A 45 -0.20 4.21 0.39
C PHE A 45 1.07 4.52 -0.42
N TYR A 46 1.57 5.74 -0.33
CA TYR A 46 2.81 6.16 -0.95
C TYR A 46 3.93 6.17 0.08
N LEU A 47 5.01 5.46 -0.23
CA LEU A 47 6.21 5.46 0.58
C LEU A 47 7.15 6.55 0.08
N HIS A 48 7.55 7.44 0.97
CA HIS A 48 8.46 8.54 0.68
C HIS A 48 9.74 8.42 1.51
N LEU A 49 10.84 8.87 0.94
CA LEU A 49 12.08 9.19 1.64
C LEU A 49 12.34 10.67 1.40
N GLU A 50 12.20 11.48 2.45
CA GLU A 50 12.17 12.94 2.33
C GLU A 50 11.14 13.38 1.27
N ASN A 51 11.57 14.04 0.19
CA ASN A 51 10.71 14.51 -0.90
C ASN A 51 10.63 13.52 -2.08
N ILE A 52 11.25 12.35 -1.97
CA ILE A 52 11.32 11.36 -3.05
C ILE A 52 10.24 10.31 -2.83
N LYS A 53 9.36 10.14 -3.81
CA LYS A 53 8.43 9.00 -3.85
C LYS A 53 9.21 7.73 -4.18
N VAL A 54 9.32 6.84 -3.20
CA VAL A 54 10.06 5.58 -3.31
C VAL A 54 9.21 4.50 -3.93
N GLY A 55 7.94 4.41 -3.51
CA GLY A 55 7.08 3.32 -3.95
C GLY A 55 5.62 3.51 -3.57
N GLU A 56 4.85 2.49 -3.89
CA GLU A 56 3.42 2.43 -3.71
C GLU A 56 3.06 1.06 -3.12
N LEU A 57 2.40 1.08 -1.98
CA LEU A 57 1.78 -0.08 -1.35
C LEU A 57 0.27 0.01 -1.59
N THR A 58 -0.29 -0.99 -2.27
CA THR A 58 -1.72 -1.08 -2.53
C THR A 58 -2.32 -2.24 -1.75
N TYR A 59 -3.59 -2.11 -1.40
CA TYR A 59 -4.40 -3.20 -0.87
C TYR A 59 -5.71 -3.26 -1.65
N SER A 60 -5.96 -4.40 -2.28
CA SER A 60 -7.20 -4.71 -3.00
C SER A 60 -7.40 -6.23 -3.03
N ASN A 61 -8.64 -6.69 -3.06
CA ASN A 61 -8.99 -8.12 -3.13
C ASN A 61 -8.26 -8.98 -2.07
N ASN A 62 -8.14 -8.49 -0.84
CA ASN A 62 -7.41 -9.13 0.27
C ASN A 62 -5.94 -9.46 -0.04
N LYS A 63 -5.30 -8.67 -0.91
CA LYS A 63 -3.91 -8.82 -1.32
C LYS A 63 -3.21 -7.47 -1.21
N TRP A 64 -2.08 -7.46 -0.54
CA TRP A 64 -1.14 -6.35 -0.54
C TRP A 64 -0.22 -6.46 -1.74
N CYS A 65 0.05 -5.36 -2.42
CA CYS A 65 1.07 -5.30 -3.45
C CYS A 65 1.96 -4.06 -3.28
N PHE A 66 3.28 -4.24 -3.32
CA PHE A 66 4.26 -3.17 -3.29
C PHE A 66 5.04 -3.11 -4.59
N LYS A 67 5.26 -1.89 -5.10
CA LYS A 67 6.13 -1.61 -6.25
C LYS A 67 6.91 -0.32 -6.04
N TYR A 68 8.11 -0.26 -6.62
CA TYR A 68 8.89 0.97 -6.67
C TYR A 68 8.29 1.98 -7.66
N ALA A 69 8.40 3.26 -7.31
CA ALA A 69 8.00 4.36 -8.17
C ALA A 69 8.98 4.50 -9.34
N HIS A 70 8.49 4.96 -10.49
CA HIS A 70 9.31 5.06 -11.70
C HIS A 70 10.54 5.96 -11.50
N ASP A 71 10.36 7.12 -10.87
CA ASP A 71 11.44 8.10 -10.66
C ASP A 71 12.52 7.59 -9.68
N PHE A 72 12.14 6.68 -8.77
CA PHE A 72 13.08 6.04 -7.85
C PHE A 72 13.97 5.01 -8.56
N LYS A 73 13.42 4.26 -9.52
CA LYS A 73 14.17 3.24 -10.30
C LYS A 73 15.36 3.84 -11.05
N SER A 74 15.18 5.05 -11.60
CA SER A 74 16.25 5.74 -12.34
C SER A 74 17.44 6.17 -11.47
N ASN A 75 17.30 6.18 -10.14
CA ASN A 75 18.33 6.60 -9.19
C ASN A 75 18.65 5.49 -8.17
N SER A 76 18.24 4.24 -8.44
CA SER A 76 18.33 3.16 -7.45
C SER A 76 19.75 2.67 -7.17
N GLU A 77 20.72 3.01 -8.02
CA GLU A 77 22.13 2.65 -7.81
C GLU A 77 22.74 3.42 -6.62
N ASP A 78 22.26 4.64 -6.35
CA ASP A 78 22.72 5.50 -5.25
C ASP A 78 21.86 5.36 -3.98
N LEU A 79 20.75 4.62 -4.03
CA LEU A 79 19.76 4.53 -2.96
C LEU A 79 19.67 3.11 -2.39
N ASN A 80 19.79 3.00 -1.07
CA ASN A 80 19.64 1.72 -0.38
C ASN A 80 18.25 1.13 -0.63
N LEU A 81 18.23 -0.08 -1.21
CA LEU A 81 17.00 -0.84 -1.44
C LEU A 81 16.36 -1.24 -0.11
N ILE A 82 15.05 -1.45 -0.14
CA ILE A 82 14.29 -1.77 1.06
C ILE A 82 14.48 -3.26 1.33
N VAL A 83 14.86 -3.60 2.57
CA VAL A 83 15.00 -5.00 3.00
C VAL A 83 13.68 -5.75 2.76
N GLY A 84 13.77 -6.88 2.05
CA GLY A 84 12.62 -7.66 1.60
C GLY A 84 12.12 -7.33 0.19
N PHE A 85 12.64 -6.27 -0.44
CA PHE A 85 12.27 -5.80 -1.78
C PHE A 85 13.52 -5.49 -2.64
N PRO A 86 14.40 -6.49 -2.92
CA PRO A 86 15.72 -6.24 -3.54
C PRO A 86 15.72 -5.98 -5.05
N ASP A 87 14.63 -6.28 -5.75
CA ASP A 87 14.47 -6.03 -7.18
C ASP A 87 13.48 -4.86 -7.36
N VAL A 88 13.97 -3.76 -7.95
CA VAL A 88 13.20 -2.53 -8.18
C VAL A 88 12.19 -2.66 -9.32
N GLU A 89 12.39 -3.60 -10.25
CA GLU A 89 11.44 -3.85 -11.35
C GLU A 89 10.30 -4.77 -10.93
N LYS A 90 10.50 -5.54 -9.86
CA LYS A 90 9.50 -6.49 -9.36
C LYS A 90 8.34 -5.81 -8.64
N VAL A 91 7.16 -6.42 -8.81
CA VAL A 91 5.98 -6.18 -7.97
C VAL A 91 5.89 -7.31 -6.95
N TYR A 92 5.81 -6.95 -5.68
CA TYR A 92 5.73 -7.90 -4.58
C TYR A 92 4.29 -7.96 -4.14
N CYS A 93 3.68 -9.14 -4.10
CA CYS A 93 2.33 -9.29 -3.59
C CYS A 93 2.25 -10.37 -2.50
N SER A 94 1.40 -10.16 -1.51
CA SER A 94 1.23 -11.03 -0.35
C SER A 94 -0.18 -10.89 0.22
N GLN A 95 -0.74 -11.95 0.83
CA GLN A 95 -1.98 -11.84 1.60
C GLN A 95 -1.75 -11.13 2.94
N GLU A 96 -0.52 -11.14 3.43
CA GLU A 96 -0.14 -10.50 4.69
C GLU A 96 0.73 -9.27 4.44
N LEU A 97 0.53 -8.25 5.26
CA LEU A 97 1.38 -7.06 5.25
C LEU A 97 2.81 -7.40 5.70
N TRP A 98 3.81 -6.98 4.92
CA TRP A 98 5.22 -7.28 5.23
C TRP A 98 5.68 -6.62 6.53
N PRO A 99 6.66 -7.22 7.24
CA PRO A 99 7.27 -6.66 8.44
C PRO A 99 7.71 -5.20 8.29
N PHE A 100 8.30 -4.84 7.14
CA PHE A 100 8.71 -3.47 6.84
C PHE A 100 7.59 -2.45 7.06
N PHE A 101 6.33 -2.78 6.71
CA PHE A 101 5.19 -1.89 6.95
C PHE A 101 4.57 -2.12 8.33
N LYS A 102 4.46 -3.37 8.79
CA LYS A 102 3.87 -3.73 10.09
C LYS A 102 4.55 -3.05 11.28
N ILE A 103 5.86 -2.79 11.25
CA ILE A 103 6.57 -2.10 12.35
C ILE A 103 6.08 -0.66 12.61
N ARG A 104 5.28 -0.09 11.71
CA ARG A 104 4.66 1.23 11.88
C ARG A 104 3.38 1.18 12.73
N ILE A 105 2.81 -0.01 12.92
CA ILE A 105 1.64 -0.23 13.76
C ILE A 105 2.13 -0.45 15.20
N PRO A 106 1.77 0.41 16.16
CA PRO A 106 2.20 0.25 17.55
C PRO A 106 1.56 -0.99 18.17
N GLY A 107 2.11 -1.44 19.29
CA GLY A 107 1.55 -2.57 20.03
C GLY A 107 0.10 -2.31 20.44
N LEU A 108 -0.85 -3.09 19.89
CA LEU A 108 -2.29 -2.90 20.09
C LEU A 108 -2.74 -3.09 21.54
N LYS A 109 -1.87 -3.64 22.40
CA LYS A 109 -2.12 -3.78 23.84
C LYS A 109 -1.91 -2.49 24.63
N GLN A 110 -1.24 -1.49 24.08
CA GLN A 110 -0.95 -0.22 24.76
C GLN A 110 -2.26 0.53 25.09
N PRO A 111 -2.44 1.04 26.33
CA PRO A 111 -3.68 1.70 26.73
C PRO A 111 -4.14 2.82 25.79
N LYS A 112 -3.22 3.72 25.43
CA LYS A 112 -3.49 4.83 24.49
C LYS A 112 -3.93 4.36 23.11
N VAL A 113 -3.35 3.26 22.61
CA VAL A 113 -3.74 2.67 21.32
C VAL A 113 -5.16 2.10 21.41
N LYS A 114 -5.47 1.34 22.46
CA LYS A 114 -6.83 0.80 22.68
C LYS A 114 -7.90 1.89 22.73
N GLU A 115 -7.62 2.99 23.41
CA GLU A 115 -8.53 4.14 23.48
C GLU A 115 -8.81 4.74 22.10
N ILE A 116 -7.77 4.92 21.28
CA ILE A 116 -7.88 5.40 19.90
C ILE A 116 -8.73 4.43 19.06
N LEU A 117 -8.42 3.13 19.09
CA LEU A 117 -9.15 2.12 18.33
C LEU A 117 -10.65 2.10 18.69
N LYS A 118 -10.98 2.19 19.99
CA LYS A 118 -12.36 2.25 20.45
C LYS A 118 -13.04 3.54 20.00
N LYS A 119 -12.38 4.70 20.14
CA LYS A 119 -12.93 6.01 19.78
C LYS A 119 -13.20 6.12 18.28
N GLU A 120 -12.32 5.55 17.46
CA GLU A 120 -12.37 5.65 16.00
C GLU A 120 -13.02 4.41 15.34
N ASN A 121 -13.52 3.46 16.15
CA ASN A 121 -14.14 2.22 15.71
C ASN A 121 -13.28 1.41 14.71
N ILE A 122 -11.99 1.25 15.04
CA ILE A 122 -11.03 0.51 14.22
C ILE A 122 -10.86 -0.91 14.79
N GLU A 123 -11.12 -1.92 13.95
CA GLU A 123 -10.89 -3.32 14.31
C GLU A 123 -9.40 -3.66 14.35
N VAL A 124 -8.99 -4.43 15.36
CA VAL A 124 -7.59 -4.87 15.56
C VAL A 124 -7.08 -5.80 14.46
N THR A 125 -7.99 -6.40 13.68
CA THR A 125 -7.70 -7.29 12.56
C THR A 125 -7.65 -6.54 11.23
N ASN A 126 -8.01 -5.26 11.19
CA ASN A 126 -8.03 -4.47 9.98
C ASN A 126 -6.69 -3.75 9.79
N ASP A 127 -5.70 -4.49 9.26
CA ASP A 127 -4.35 -3.98 8.99
C ASP A 127 -4.36 -2.72 8.12
N VAL A 128 -5.32 -2.58 7.21
CA VAL A 128 -5.49 -1.39 6.37
C VAL A 128 -5.79 -0.16 7.23
N LYS A 129 -6.81 -0.24 8.08
CA LYS A 129 -7.20 0.86 8.98
C LYS A 129 -6.13 1.17 10.02
N LEU A 130 -5.46 0.14 10.54
CA LEU A 130 -4.34 0.31 11.46
C LEU A 130 -3.19 1.06 10.77
N LEU A 131 -2.87 0.71 9.53
CA LEU A 131 -1.82 1.37 8.76
C LEU A 131 -2.22 2.78 8.34
N GLU A 132 -3.48 3.03 7.96
CA GLU A 132 -4.00 4.40 7.73
C GLU A 132 -3.82 5.26 8.99
N ARG A 133 -4.07 4.68 10.17
CA ARG A 133 -4.11 5.45 11.42
C ARG A 133 -2.74 5.72 12.03
N PHE A 134 -1.84 4.75 11.98
CA PHE A 134 -0.56 4.78 12.68
C PHE A 134 0.65 4.73 11.74
N GLY A 135 0.44 4.37 10.47
CA GLY A 135 1.50 4.01 9.53
C GLY A 135 2.44 5.13 9.12
N LYS A 136 2.07 6.40 9.35
CA LYS A 136 2.76 7.54 8.73
C LYS A 136 4.26 7.58 9.00
N ARG A 137 4.67 7.41 10.26
CA ARG A 137 6.08 7.52 10.68
C ARG A 137 6.43 6.42 11.65
N THR A 138 7.72 6.09 11.71
CA THR A 138 8.29 5.23 12.75
C THR A 138 9.61 5.83 13.23
N ILE A 139 10.03 5.48 14.44
CA ILE A 139 11.33 5.88 14.99
C ILE A 139 12.47 5.09 14.31
N SER A 140 12.15 3.92 13.75
CA SER A 140 13.14 2.94 13.27
C SER A 140 13.68 3.19 11.86
N ASN A 141 13.03 4.03 11.05
CA ASN A 141 13.48 4.34 9.69
C ASN A 141 12.97 5.72 9.21
N PRO A 142 13.66 6.36 8.25
CA PRO A 142 13.34 7.71 7.79
C PRO A 142 12.17 7.78 6.79
N TYR A 143 11.56 6.64 6.43
CA TYR A 143 10.52 6.64 5.41
C TYR A 143 9.15 7.04 5.97
N GLU A 144 8.44 7.91 5.24
CA GLU A 144 7.07 8.28 5.54
C GLU A 144 6.07 7.53 4.68
N LEU A 145 4.94 7.14 5.26
CA LEU A 145 3.84 6.48 4.54
C LEU A 145 2.64 7.42 4.49
N GLU A 146 2.21 7.80 3.29
CA GLU A 146 1.07 8.70 3.09
C GLU A 146 -0.08 8.00 2.40
N THR A 147 -1.28 8.13 2.93
CA THR A 147 -2.49 7.64 2.28
C THR A 147 -2.83 8.52 1.09
N SER A 148 -3.18 7.93 -0.05
CA SER A 148 -3.78 8.70 -1.15
C SER A 148 -5.08 9.35 -0.66
N LEU A 149 -5.15 10.67 -0.78
CA LEU A 149 -6.36 11.47 -0.54
C LEU A 149 -7.45 11.15 -1.58
#